data_AF-A0A8S3C5M9-F1
#
_entry.id   AF-A0A8S3C5M9-F1
#
_cell.length_a   1.000
_cell.length_b   1.000
_cell.length_c   1.000
_cell.angle_alpha   90.00
_cell.angle_beta   90.00
_cell.angle_gamma   90.00
#
_symmetry.space_group_name_H-M   'P 1'
#
loop_
_entity.id
_entity.type
_entity.pdbx_description
1 polymer ?
#
loop_
_entity_poly.entity_id
_entity_poly.type
_entity_poly.pdbx_seq_one_letter_code
_entity_poly.pdbx_strand_id
1 'polypeptide(L)' 'QIRHGKVQVGLRPYRDNGVRLEHEKTSIDMNVVHCYGHSGAGVTLSWGCAKDVVDIAKTLLPPKSKRPDNLLEHEKLWRL' A
#
# COMPACT_ATOMS: atom_id res chain seq x y z
N GLN A 1 -11.89 -23.53 -38.87
CA GLN A 1 -12.58 -22.96 -37.68
C GLN A 1 -11.60 -22.03 -36.96
N ILE A 2 -11.78 -20.71 -37.07
CA ILE A 2 -10.91 -19.72 -36.40
C ILE A 2 -11.36 -19.64 -34.93
N ARG A 3 -10.47 -19.94 -33.99
CA ARG A 3 -10.74 -19.81 -32.55
C ARG A 3 -10.44 -18.36 -32.13
N HIS A 4 -11.46 -17.63 -31.67
CA HIS A 4 -11.24 -16.35 -30.99
C HIS A 4 -10.74 -16.62 -29.57
N GLY A 5 -9.49 -16.22 -29.28
CA GLY A 5 -8.92 -16.29 -27.95
C GLY A 5 -9.41 -15.17 -27.04
N LYS A 6 -9.40 -15.39 -25.73
CA LYS A 6 -9.71 -14.36 -24.73
C LYS A 6 -8.57 -13.32 -24.69
N VAL A 7 -8.91 -12.04 -24.81
CA VAL A 7 -7.96 -10.93 -24.70
C VAL A 7 -8.04 -10.34 -23.29
N GLN A 8 -6.89 -10.03 -22.70
CA GLN A 8 -6.76 -9.29 -21.44
C GLN A 8 -5.99 -8.00 -21.68
N VAL A 9 -6.52 -6.90 -21.15
CA VAL A 9 -5.94 -5.57 -21.24
C VAL A 9 -5.86 -4.94 -19.85
N GLY A 10 -4.89 -4.07 -19.64
CA GLY A 10 -4.73 -3.33 -18.39
C GLY A 10 -3.71 -2.20 -18.52
N LEU A 11 -3.88 -1.13 -17.75
CA LEU A 11 -2.94 -0.02 -17.66
C LEU A 11 -1.92 -0.30 -16.55
N ARG A 12 -0.63 -0.10 -16.85
CA ARG A 12 0.43 -0.27 -15.85
C ARG A 12 0.55 1.02 -15.01
N PRO A 13 0.58 0.94 -13.67
CA PRO A 13 0.74 2.10 -12.80
C PRO A 13 2.21 2.53 -12.75
N TYR A 14 2.69 3.15 -13.83
CA TYR A 14 4.06 3.66 -13.96
C TYR A 14 4.23 5.02 -13.24
N ARG A 15 5.45 5.29 -12.77
CA ARG A 15 5.88 6.57 -12.21
C ARG A 15 7.34 6.83 -12.62
N ASP A 16 7.67 8.05 -13.03
CA ASP A 16 9.00 8.41 -13.52
C ASP A 16 10.11 8.14 -12.50
N ASN A 17 9.85 8.39 -11.23
CA ASN A 17 10.80 8.17 -10.14
C ASN A 17 10.72 6.74 -9.56
N GLY A 18 10.19 5.77 -10.32
CA GLY A 18 10.05 4.38 -9.88
C GLY A 18 9.02 4.18 -8.77
N VAL A 19 9.13 3.10 -7.99
CA VAL A 19 8.21 2.82 -6.87
C VAL A 19 8.34 3.91 -5.79
N ARG A 20 7.22 4.37 -5.24
CA ARG A 20 7.19 5.24 -4.04
C ARG A 20 6.91 4.38 -2.81
N LEU A 21 7.86 4.35 -1.88
CA LEU A 21 7.82 3.64 -0.59
C LEU A 21 8.26 4.59 0.52
N GLU A 22 7.35 5.49 0.90
CA GLU A 22 7.67 6.63 1.76
C GLU A 22 6.53 6.90 2.73
N HIS A 23 6.88 7.44 3.91
CA HIS A 23 5.91 8.02 4.84
C HIS A 23 5.68 9.50 4.49
N GLU A 24 4.43 9.91 4.58
CA GLU A 24 4.00 11.29 4.51
C GLU A 24 3.03 11.58 5.66
N LYS A 25 3.30 12.66 6.39
CA LYS A 25 2.31 13.24 7.30
C LYS A 25 1.52 14.30 6.55
N THR A 26 0.24 14.05 6.34
CA THR A 26 -0.64 14.91 5.52
C THR A 26 -0.99 16.21 6.24
N SER A 27 -1.59 17.16 5.51
CA SER A 27 -2.06 18.44 6.05
C SER A 27 -3.15 18.31 7.12
N ILE A 28 -3.82 17.15 7.21
CA ILE A 28 -4.85 16.84 8.22
C ILE A 28 -4.31 15.98 9.37
N ASP A 29 -2.99 16.01 9.60
CA ASP A 29 -2.28 15.27 10.66
C ASP A 29 -2.32 13.73 10.53
N MET A 30 -2.79 13.19 9.39
CA MET A 30 -2.87 11.76 9.16
C MET A 30 -1.58 11.19 8.57
N ASN A 31 -1.15 10.04 9.10
CA ASN A 31 -0.02 9.26 8.61
C ASN A 31 -0.40 8.45 7.36
N VAL A 32 0.35 8.61 6.26
CA VAL A 32 0.17 7.83 5.02
C VAL A 32 1.48 7.15 4.67
N VAL A 33 1.42 5.84 4.40
CA VAL A 33 2.55 5.08 3.85
C VAL A 33 2.24 4.75 2.39
N HIS A 34 3.04 5.30 1.48
CA HIS A 34 2.88 5.12 0.04
C HIS A 34 3.46 3.77 -0.41
N CYS A 35 2.79 3.09 -1.34
CA CYS A 35 3.26 1.85 -1.96
C CYS A 35 2.67 1.72 -3.38
N TYR A 36 3.15 2.57 -4.30
CA TYR A 36 2.65 2.61 -5.68
C TYR A 36 3.75 2.90 -6.70
N GLY A 37 3.45 2.80 -8.00
CA GLY A 37 4.43 3.06 -9.07
C GLY A 37 5.17 1.81 -9.56
N HIS A 38 4.62 0.61 -9.36
CA HIS A 38 5.28 -0.65 -9.68
C HIS A 38 5.34 -1.01 -11.17
N SER A 39 4.66 -0.24 -12.04
CA SER A 39 4.60 -0.51 -13.48
C SER A 39 4.30 -2.00 -13.77
N GLY A 40 5.10 -2.67 -14.61
CA GLY A 40 4.97 -4.09 -14.92
C GLY A 40 5.61 -5.06 -13.92
N ALA A 41 6.26 -4.56 -12.87
CA ALA A 41 7.03 -5.36 -11.92
C ALA A 41 6.31 -5.62 -10.59
N GLY A 42 5.01 -5.28 -10.48
CA GLY A 42 4.25 -5.37 -9.23
C GLY A 42 4.30 -6.73 -8.53
N VAL A 43 4.21 -7.83 -9.28
CA VAL A 43 4.31 -9.18 -8.70
C VAL A 43 5.72 -9.45 -8.17
N THR A 44 6.75 -9.19 -8.98
CA THR A 44 8.16 -9.39 -8.62
C THR A 44 8.56 -8.62 -7.37
N LEU A 45 8.06 -7.39 -7.21
CA LEU A 45 8.45 -6.49 -6.12
C LEU A 45 7.56 -6.60 -4.88
N SER A 46 6.38 -7.23 -4.99
CA SER A 46 5.31 -7.21 -3.98
C SER A 46 5.79 -7.47 -2.55
N TRP A 47 6.52 -8.55 -2.32
CA TRP A 47 6.98 -8.94 -0.98
C TRP A 47 8.02 -7.98 -0.39
N GLY A 48 8.95 -7.48 -1.21
CA GLY A 48 9.93 -6.48 -0.78
C GLY A 48 9.25 -5.18 -0.39
N CYS A 49 8.37 -4.68 -1.26
CA CYS A 49 7.59 -3.47 -0.99
C CYS A 49 6.69 -3.61 0.24
N ALA A 50 6.05 -4.77 0.44
CA ALA A 50 5.24 -5.03 1.63
C ALA A 50 6.08 -5.04 2.91
N LYS A 51 7.30 -5.60 2.87
CA LYS A 51 8.23 -5.57 3.99
C LYS A 51 8.62 -4.14 4.34
N ASP A 52 8.99 -3.32 3.35
CA ASP A 52 9.39 -1.93 3.57
C ASP A 52 8.24 -1.10 4.17
N VAL A 53 7.02 -1.28 3.66
CA VAL A 53 5.81 -0.65 4.22
C VAL A 53 5.60 -1.05 5.68
N VAL A 54 5.75 -2.32 6.02
CA VAL A 54 5.60 -2.80 7.41
C VAL A 54 6.67 -2.19 8.32
N ASP A 55 7.91 -2.07 7.84
CA ASP A 55 8.99 -1.50 8.62
C ASP A 55 8.80 0.01 8.84
N ILE A 56 8.29 0.75 7.85
CA ILE A 56 7.83 2.14 8.03
C ILE A 56 6.67 2.19 9.02
N ALA A 57 5.64 1.35 8.87
CA ALA A 57 4.47 1.38 9.75
C ALA A 57 4.82 1.14 11.23
N LYS A 58 5.82 0.28 11.51
CA LYS A 58 6.29 0.04 12.88
C LYS A 58 6.93 1.26 13.54
N THR A 59 7.48 2.22 12.77
CA THR A 59 8.03 3.45 13.35
C THR A 59 6.93 4.46 13.70
N LEU A 60 5.75 4.31 13.11
CA LEU A 60 4.61 5.21 13.26
C LEU A 60 3.60 4.69 14.29
N LEU A 61 3.41 3.38 14.34
CA LEU A 61 2.42 2.75 15.20
C LEU A 61 2.95 2.57 16.63
N PRO A 62 2.11 2.76 17.65
CA PRO A 62 2.47 2.42 19.02
C PRO A 62 2.74 0.89 19.14
N PRO A 63 3.55 0.46 20.12
CA PRO A 63 3.81 -0.96 20.37
C PRO A 63 2.49 -1.73 20.52
N LYS A 64 2.38 -2.88 19.82
CA LYS A 64 1.17 -3.72 19.63
C LYS A 64 0.01 -3.35 20.56
N SER A 65 -0.89 -2.50 20.08
CA SER A 65 -2.22 -2.39 20.68
C SER A 65 -3.07 -3.59 20.26
N LYS A 66 -3.99 -4.03 21.14
CA LYS A 66 -4.97 -5.07 20.78
C LYS A 66 -5.73 -4.60 19.53
N ARG A 67 -5.95 -5.50 18.58
CA ARG A 67 -6.93 -5.25 17.51
C ARG A 67 -8.25 -4.90 18.20
N PRO A 68 -8.89 -3.78 17.86
CA PRO A 68 -10.12 -3.38 18.51
C PRO A 68 -11.22 -4.39 18.19
N ASP A 69 -12.05 -4.66 19.19
CA ASP A 69 -13.10 -5.67 19.12
C ASP A 69 -14.28 -5.23 18.23
N ASN A 70 -14.35 -3.94 17.86
CA ASN A 70 -15.41 -3.39 17.02
C ASN A 70 -14.93 -2.26 16.09
N LEU A 71 -15.76 -1.94 15.09
CA LEU A 71 -15.46 -0.93 14.06
C LEU A 71 -15.31 0.48 14.61
N LEU A 72 -16.07 0.85 15.65
CA LEU A 72 -15.99 2.19 16.25
C LEU A 72 -14.63 2.43 16.91
N GLU A 73 -14.12 1.42 17.62
CA GLU A 73 -12.78 1.45 18.20
C GLU A 73 -11.70 1.36 17.12
N HIS A 74 -11.97 0.66 16.01
CA HIS A 74 -11.09 0.62 14.85
C HIS A 74 -10.94 2.00 14.21
N GLU A 75 -12.05 2.73 13.98
CA GLU A 75 -12.01 4.09 13.42
C GLU A 75 -11.24 5.09 14.29
N LYS A 76 -11.24 4.93 15.62
CA LYS A 76 -10.42 5.76 16.52
C LYS A 76 -8.92 5.52 16.31
N LEU A 77 -8.50 4.29 16.00
CA LEU A 77 -7.09 3.98 15.72
C LEU A 77 -6.61 4.54 14.38
N TRP A 78 -7.47 4.60 13.36
CA TRP A 78 -7.11 5.18 12.06
C TRP A 78 -7.03 6.71 12.06
N ARG A 79 -7.46 7.36 13.14
CA ARG A 79 -7.38 8.82 13.33
C ARG A 79 -6.14 9.29 14.10
N LEU A 80 -5.33 8.36 14.61
CA LEU A 80 -4.02 8.62 15.23
C LEU A 80 -2.91 8.66 14.17
#